data_AF-A0A954YPT5-F1
#
_entry.id   AF-A0A954YPT5-F1
#
_cell.length_a   1.000
_cell.length_b   1.000
_cell.length_c   1.000
_cell.angle_alpha   90.00
_cell.angle_beta   90.00
_cell.angle_gamma   90.00
#
_symmetry.space_group_name_H-M   'P 1'
#
loop_
_entity.id
_entity.type
_entity.pdbx_description
1 polymer ?
#
loop_
_entity_poly.entity_id
_entity_poly.type
_entity_poly.pdbx_seq_one_letter_code
_entity_poly.pdbx_strand_id
1 'polypeptide(L)'
;MDLNQYRPSEYRAILVHKYYLGIERGYDPSFEEAIESWEQNHADDWRQQKMRRDVQAQISEIDAYRDRVSRERGVTVQWEDAAKEWVNTREAKWRDQWEASAYAGA
;
A
#
# COMPACT_ATOMS: atom_id res chain seq x y z
N MET A 1 14.77 18.24 3.83
CA MET A 1 13.42 17.70 3.61
C MET A 1 13.47 16.22 3.96
N ASP A 2 12.53 15.72 4.78
CA ASP A 2 12.57 14.35 5.28
C ASP A 2 11.73 13.43 4.38
N LEU A 3 12.42 12.66 3.52
CA LEU A 3 11.78 11.69 2.63
C LEU A 3 11.07 10.57 3.41
N ASN A 4 11.31 10.44 4.73
CA ASN A 4 10.62 9.47 5.58
C ASN A 4 9.15 9.81 5.85
N GLN A 5 8.66 10.97 5.41
CA GLN A 5 7.25 11.36 5.61
C GLN A 5 6.27 10.55 4.74
N TYR A 6 6.76 9.90 3.66
CA TYR A 6 5.94 9.13 2.75
C TYR A 6 6.21 7.63 2.87
N ARG A 7 5.15 6.82 2.81
CA ARG A 7 5.33 5.37 2.66
C ARG A 7 5.98 5.07 1.29
N PRO A 8 6.70 3.95 1.14
CA PRO A 8 7.36 3.61 -0.12
C PRO A 8 6.43 3.61 -1.34
N SER A 9 5.16 3.19 -1.18
CA SER A 9 4.16 3.21 -2.25
C SER A 9 3.75 4.63 -2.65
N GLU A 10 3.53 5.51 -1.69
CA GLU A 10 3.17 6.91 -1.92
C GLU A 10 4.34 7.70 -2.52
N TYR A 11 5.57 7.43 -2.07
CA TYR A 11 6.77 7.99 -2.68
C TYR A 11 6.87 7.65 -4.18
N ARG A 12 6.56 6.41 -4.56
CA ARG A 12 6.50 6.03 -5.99
C ARG A 12 5.38 6.76 -6.73
N ALA A 13 4.21 6.94 -6.11
CA ALA A 13 3.12 7.71 -6.71
C ALA A 13 3.51 9.17 -6.95
N ILE A 14 4.23 9.80 -6.01
CA ILE A 14 4.75 11.17 -6.16
C ILE A 14 5.79 11.25 -7.30
N LEU A 15 6.65 10.26 -7.46
CA LEU A 15 7.60 10.22 -8.58
C LEU A 15 6.89 10.13 -9.94
N VAL A 16 5.81 9.34 -10.02
CA VAL A 16 4.96 9.28 -11.22
C VAL A 16 4.27 10.62 -11.45
N HIS A 17 3.74 11.25 -10.41
CA HIS A 17 3.16 12.59 -10.47
C HIS A 17 4.15 13.63 -11.00
N LYS A 18 5.36 13.68 -10.43
CA LYS A 18 6.45 14.57 -10.86
C LYS A 18 6.73 14.46 -12.36
N TYR A 19 6.79 13.22 -12.86
CA TYR A 19 7.03 12.96 -14.28
C TYR A 19 5.93 13.60 -15.16
N TYR A 20 4.66 13.36 -14.85
CA TYR A 20 3.55 13.92 -15.62
C TYR A 20 3.43 15.44 -15.45
N LEU A 21 3.69 15.95 -14.25
CA LEU A 21 3.75 17.39 -13.98
C LEU A 21 4.81 18.08 -14.85
N GLY A 22 5.96 17.43 -15.05
CA GLY A 22 7.01 17.98 -15.92
C GLY A 22 6.61 18.01 -17.40
N ILE A 23 5.86 17.02 -17.87
CA ILE A 23 5.27 17.03 -19.20
C ILE A 23 4.27 18.20 -19.33
N GLU A 24 3.41 18.39 -18.34
CA GLU A 24 2.40 19.45 -18.33
C GLU A 24 3.04 20.85 -18.33
N ARG A 25 4.09 21.04 -17.51
CA ARG A 25 4.74 22.34 -17.35
C ARG A 25 5.82 22.66 -18.37
N GLY A 26 6.31 21.65 -19.11
CA GLY A 26 7.37 21.80 -20.11
C GLY A 26 8.78 21.97 -19.53
N TYR A 27 8.99 21.65 -18.26
CA TYR A 27 10.30 21.61 -17.60
C TYR A 27 10.32 20.48 -16.57
N ASP A 28 11.49 20.06 -16.09
CA ASP A 28 11.57 19.07 -15.00
C ASP A 28 11.38 19.77 -13.64
N PRO A 29 10.23 19.60 -12.95
CA PRO A 29 9.99 20.24 -11.67
C PRO A 29 10.93 19.68 -10.60
N SER A 30 11.21 20.47 -9.56
CA SER A 30 11.86 19.94 -8.37
C SER A 30 10.96 18.93 -7.66
N PHE A 31 11.54 18.16 -6.73
CA PHE A 31 10.75 17.23 -5.94
C PHE A 31 9.80 17.98 -4.99
N GLU A 32 10.23 19.13 -4.47
CA GLU A 32 9.42 20.04 -3.65
C GLU A 32 8.18 20.53 -4.41
N GLU A 33 8.35 20.99 -5.65
CA GLU A 33 7.23 21.43 -6.51
C GLU A 33 6.22 20.30 -6.78
N ALA A 34 6.74 19.08 -6.97
CA ALA A 34 5.89 17.91 -7.17
C ALA A 34 5.13 17.53 -5.91
N ILE A 35 5.75 17.61 -4.73
CA ILE A 35 5.08 17.38 -3.43
C ILE A 35 3.97 18.42 -3.21
N GLU A 36 4.26 19.71 -3.41
CA GLU A 36 3.25 20.75 -3.23
C GLU A 36 2.05 20.53 -4.15
N SER A 37 2.30 20.21 -5.42
CA SER A 37 1.25 19.87 -6.37
C SER A 37 0.48 18.60 -5.99
N TRP A 38 1.18 17.57 -5.49
CA TRP A 38 0.62 16.30 -5.03
C TRP A 38 -0.33 16.50 -3.84
N GLU A 39 0.14 17.16 -2.77
CA GLU A 39 -0.64 17.39 -1.55
C GLU A 39 -1.87 18.26 -1.82
N GLN A 40 -1.78 19.22 -2.73
CA GLN A 40 -2.91 20.10 -3.05
C GLN A 40 -4.02 19.42 -3.87
N ASN A 41 -3.69 18.44 -4.72
CA ASN A 41 -4.61 18.00 -5.77
C ASN A 41 -4.87 16.49 -5.83
N HIS A 42 -3.95 15.66 -5.34
CA HIS A 42 -3.98 14.21 -5.60
C HIS A 42 -3.88 13.34 -4.35
N ALA A 43 -3.19 13.81 -3.31
CA ALA A 43 -2.79 12.99 -2.18
C ALA A 43 -3.98 12.36 -1.45
N ASP A 44 -5.04 13.14 -1.16
CA ASP A 44 -6.18 12.65 -0.39
C ASP A 44 -6.97 11.56 -1.13
N ASP A 45 -7.24 11.74 -2.41
CA ASP A 45 -7.94 10.75 -3.23
C ASP A 45 -7.08 9.49 -3.38
N TRP A 46 -5.79 9.65 -3.65
CA TRP A 46 -4.87 8.52 -3.75
C TRP A 46 -4.78 7.73 -2.43
N ARG A 47 -4.66 8.41 -1.27
CA ARG A 47 -4.62 7.77 0.05
C ARG A 47 -5.90 6.99 0.36
N GLN A 48 -7.07 7.54 -0.01
CA GLN A 48 -8.34 6.84 0.16
C GLN A 48 -8.43 5.59 -0.71
N GLN A 49 -8.02 5.69 -1.98
CA GLN A 49 -8.01 4.54 -2.88
C GLN A 49 -7.02 3.47 -2.41
N LYS A 50 -5.82 3.89 -2.00
CA LYS A 50 -4.79 3.04 -1.40
C LYS A 50 -5.32 2.29 -0.19
N MET A 51 -5.99 2.98 0.74
CA MET A 51 -6.58 2.35 1.92
C MET A 51 -7.57 1.23 1.53
N ARG A 52 -8.43 1.46 0.54
CA ARG A 52 -9.39 0.44 0.07
C ARG A 52 -8.68 -0.77 -0.52
N ARG A 53 -7.66 -0.55 -1.37
CA ARG A 53 -6.85 -1.62 -1.98
C ARG A 53 -6.11 -2.44 -0.91
N ASP A 54 -5.53 -1.77 0.07
CA ASP A 54 -4.79 -2.40 1.17
C ASP A 54 -5.69 -3.30 2.01
N VAL A 55 -6.88 -2.82 2.37
CA VAL A 55 -7.86 -3.61 3.12
C VAL A 55 -8.26 -4.84 2.33
N GLN A 56 -8.54 -4.69 1.03
CA GLN A 56 -8.93 -5.83 0.19
C GLN A 56 -7.80 -6.86 0.04
N ALA A 57 -6.56 -6.40 -0.14
CA ALA A 57 -5.39 -7.27 -0.22
C ALA A 57 -5.17 -8.01 1.10
N GLN A 58 -5.29 -7.31 2.23
CA GLN A 58 -5.14 -7.90 3.56
C GLN A 58 -6.21 -8.96 3.85
N ILE A 59 -7.47 -8.70 3.50
CA ILE A 59 -8.56 -9.69 3.64
C ILE A 59 -8.26 -10.95 2.82
N SER A 60 -7.82 -10.77 1.56
CA SER A 60 -7.51 -11.89 0.67
C SER A 60 -6.36 -12.77 1.23
N GLU A 61 -5.37 -12.14 1.85
CA GLU A 61 -4.24 -12.84 2.50
C GLU A 61 -4.66 -13.60 3.76
N ILE A 62 -5.58 -13.03 4.55
CA ILE A 62 -6.16 -13.70 5.72
C ILE A 62 -7.00 -14.91 5.27
N ASP A 63 -7.78 -14.80 4.19
CA ASP A 63 -8.53 -15.93 3.64
C ASP A 63 -7.62 -17.05 3.14
N ALA A 64 -6.59 -16.70 2.35
CA ALA A 64 -5.60 -17.67 1.89
C ALA A 64 -4.87 -18.35 3.07
N TYR A 65 -4.58 -17.58 4.13
CA TYR A 65 -4.00 -18.09 5.36
C TYR A 65 -4.94 -19.05 6.09
N ARG A 66 -6.20 -18.67 6.31
CA ARG A 66 -7.25 -19.50 6.93
C ARG A 66 -7.40 -20.83 6.22
N ASP A 67 -7.45 -20.82 4.90
CA ASP A 67 -7.63 -22.03 4.09
C ASP A 67 -6.40 -22.95 4.16
N ARG A 68 -5.18 -22.39 4.17
CA ARG A 68 -3.96 -23.16 4.40
C ARG A 68 -3.96 -23.81 5.78
N VAL A 69 -4.21 -23.04 6.84
CA VAL A 69 -4.19 -23.55 8.21
C VAL A 69 -5.29 -24.58 8.44
N SER A 70 -6.48 -24.39 7.85
CA SER A 70 -7.56 -25.37 7.95
C SER A 70 -7.18 -26.72 7.35
N ARG A 71 -6.49 -26.71 6.21
CA ARG A 71 -5.95 -27.93 5.58
C ARG A 71 -4.86 -28.58 6.42
N GLU A 72 -3.94 -27.79 6.97
CA GLU A 72 -2.83 -28.28 7.81
C GLU A 72 -3.33 -28.91 9.12
N ARG A 73 -4.38 -28.34 9.73
CA ARG A 73 -4.96 -28.83 10.98
C ARG A 73 -6.02 -29.92 10.78
N GLY A 74 -6.49 -30.14 9.55
CA GLY A 74 -7.58 -31.08 9.25
C GLY A 74 -8.94 -30.66 9.82
N VAL A 75 -9.10 -29.38 10.21
CA VAL A 75 -10.34 -28.81 10.75
C VAL A 75 -10.52 -27.39 10.23
N THR A 76 -11.77 -27.01 9.96
CA THR A 76 -12.10 -25.65 9.54
C THR A 76 -11.78 -24.65 10.64
N VAL A 77 -10.90 -23.69 10.34
CA VAL A 77 -10.60 -22.55 11.21
C VAL A 77 -11.53 -21.39 10.90
N GLN A 78 -12.10 -20.78 11.94
CA GLN A 78 -12.93 -19.58 11.79
C GLN A 78 -12.10 -18.39 11.34
N TRP A 79 -12.72 -17.49 10.58
CA TRP A 79 -12.01 -16.36 9.98
C TRP A 79 -11.37 -15.46 11.04
N GLU A 80 -12.08 -15.18 12.13
CA GLU A 80 -11.62 -14.31 13.22
C GLU A 80 -10.39 -14.87 13.93
N ASP A 81 -10.31 -16.19 14.09
CA ASP A 81 -9.15 -16.85 14.70
C ASP A 81 -7.94 -16.81 13.76
N ALA A 82 -8.17 -17.07 12.47
CA ALA A 82 -7.14 -16.96 11.45
C ALA A 82 -6.62 -15.51 11.32
N ALA A 83 -7.52 -14.52 11.38
CA ALA A 83 -7.17 -13.10 11.32
C ALA A 83 -6.30 -12.69 12.51
N LYS A 84 -6.68 -13.09 13.74
CA LYS A 84 -5.88 -12.82 14.95
C LYS A 84 -4.49 -13.44 14.86
N GLU A 85 -4.41 -14.71 14.45
CA GLU A 85 -3.11 -15.39 14.30
C GLU A 85 -2.26 -14.74 13.21
N TRP A 86 -2.85 -14.37 12.07
CA TRP A 86 -2.17 -13.68 10.98
C TRP A 86 -1.64 -12.31 11.39
N VAL A 87 -2.45 -11.50 12.08
CA VAL A 87 -2.05 -10.18 12.60
C VAL A 87 -0.83 -10.30 13.51
N ASN A 88 -0.85 -11.26 14.42
CA ASN A 88 0.21 -11.45 15.40
C ASN A 88 1.52 -12.03 14.83
N THR A 89 1.46 -12.75 13.70
CA THR A 89 2.60 -13.55 13.21
C THR A 89 3.15 -13.12 11.86
N ARG A 90 2.34 -12.42 11.05
CA ARG A 90 2.62 -12.21 9.62
C ARG A 90 2.43 -10.77 9.15
N GLU A 91 1.54 -10.01 9.79
CA GLU A 91 1.15 -8.69 9.30
C GLU A 91 2.33 -7.76 9.04
N ALA A 92 3.25 -7.62 10.00
CA ALA A 92 4.38 -6.71 9.86
C ALA A 92 5.22 -7.02 8.62
N LYS A 93 5.63 -8.27 8.46
CA LYS A 93 6.42 -8.72 7.31
C LYS A 93 5.64 -8.56 6.00
N TRP A 94 4.34 -8.89 6.01
CA TRP A 94 3.50 -8.72 4.84
C TRP A 94 3.36 -7.24 4.45
N ARG A 95 3.19 -6.34 5.42
CA ARG A 95 3.07 -4.90 5.19
C ARG A 95 4.33 -4.34 4.55
N ASP A 96 5.51 -4.72 5.04
CA ASP A 96 6.79 -4.30 4.45
C ASP A 96 6.90 -4.74 2.98
N GLN A 97 6.53 -6.00 2.70
CA GLN A 97 6.53 -6.55 1.34
C GLN A 97 5.49 -5.87 0.43
N TRP A 98 4.30 -5.64 0.97
CA TRP A 98 3.21 -4.96 0.27
C TRP A 98 3.62 -3.55 -0.11
N GLU A 99 4.13 -2.76 0.84
CA GLU A 99 4.62 -1.40 0.61
C GLU A 99 5.82 -1.36 -0.34
N ALA A 100 6.63 -2.40 -0.43
CA ALA A 100 7.70 -2.51 -1.43
C ALA A 100 7.19 -2.90 -2.83
N SER A 101 5.99 -3.48 -2.94
CA SER A 101 5.46 -4.01 -4.20
C SER A 101 4.95 -2.91 -5.15
N ALA A 102 4.99 -3.20 -6.46
CA ALA A 102 4.38 -2.32 -7.47
C ALA A 102 2.85 -2.20 -7.30
N TYR A 103 2.19 -3.24 -6.78
CA TYR A 103 0.74 -3.29 -6.60
C TYR A 103 0.22 -2.36 -5.51
N ALA A 104 1.03 -2.04 -4.51
CA ALA A 104 0.64 -1.06 -3.51
C ALA A 104 0.58 0.36 -4.08
N GLY A 105 1.30 0.68 -5.16
CA GLY A 105 1.30 2.03 -5.76
C GLY A 105 0.27 2.23 -6.87
N ALA A 106 -0.33 1.15 -7.37
CA ALA A 106 -1.23 1.12 -8.52
C ALA A 106 -2.65 1.57 -8.18
#